data_AF-A0A8G2BL17-F1
#
_entry.id   AF-A0A8G2BL17-F1
#
_cell.length_a   1.000
_cell.length_b   1.000
_cell.length_c   1.000
_cell.angle_alpha   90.00
_cell.angle_beta   90.00
_cell.angle_gamma   90.00
#
_symmetry.space_group_name_H-M   'P 1'
#
loop_
_entity.id
_entity.type
_entity.pdbx_description
1 polymer ?
#
loop_
_entity_poly.entity_id
_entity_poly.type
_entity_poly.pdbx_seq_one_letter_code
_entity_poly.pdbx_strand_id
1 'polypeptide(L)'
;MWDGLTEICRREEVGLDELCTAVEIRRVDSSMSSALRVFLLTYFRHAAELLEMPQRSQPSLGQAPQAAFPGLLEATMDRFHAEQKSAAGKT
;
A
#
# COMPACT_ATOMS: atom_id res chain seq x y z
N MET A 1 10.19 8.05 -6.94
CA MET A 1 9.51 6.79 -7.34
C MET A 1 10.24 5.60 -6.74
N TRP A 2 11.47 5.28 -7.18
CA TRP A 2 12.25 4.18 -6.59
C TRP A 2 12.52 4.33 -5.09
N ASP A 3 12.88 5.53 -4.64
CA ASP A 3 13.05 5.84 -3.22
C ASP A 3 11.81 5.49 -2.38
N GLY A 4 10.62 5.81 -2.90
CA GLY A 4 9.36 5.46 -2.26
C GLY A 4 9.08 3.96 -2.24
N LEU A 5 9.46 3.21 -3.28
CA LEU A 5 9.34 1.75 -3.29
C LEU A 5 10.31 1.12 -2.28
N THR A 6 11.54 1.63 -2.19
CA THR A 6 12.51 1.21 -1.17
C THR A 6 11.99 1.49 0.23
N GLU A 7 11.33 2.62 0.44
CA GLU A 7 10.71 2.95 1.73
C GLU A 7 9.55 1.99 2.07
N ILE A 8 8.72 1.60 1.10
CA ILE A 8 7.70 0.55 1.30
C ILE A 8 8.36 -0.77 1.70
N CYS A 9 9.38 -1.20 0.96
CA CYS A 9 10.12 -2.43 1.24
C CYS A 9 10.70 -2.42 2.67
N ARG A 10 11.24 -1.28 3.11
CA ARG A 10 11.79 -1.10 4.45
C ARG A 10 10.71 -1.10 5.54
N ARG A 11 9.54 -0.52 5.27
CA ARG A 11 8.42 -0.44 6.23
C ARG A 11 7.71 -1.77 6.43
N GLU A 12 7.55 -2.51 5.36
CA GLU A 12 6.75 -3.75 5.33
C GLU A 12 7.65 -5.00 5.39
N GLU A 13 8.97 -4.82 5.49
CA GLU A 13 9.98 -5.90 5.51
C GLU A 13 9.88 -6.86 4.31
N VAL A 14 9.52 -6.33 3.13
CA VAL A 14 9.40 -7.10 1.89
C VAL A 14 10.52 -6.77 0.90
N GLY A 15 10.88 -7.75 0.06
CA GLY A 15 11.84 -7.55 -1.02
C GLY A 15 11.23 -6.75 -2.19
N LEU A 16 12.08 -5.98 -2.90
CA LEU A 16 11.63 -5.26 -4.09
C LEU A 16 11.12 -6.21 -5.19
N ASP A 17 11.73 -7.38 -5.32
CA ASP A 17 11.32 -8.43 -6.26
C ASP A 17 9.93 -8.99 -5.93
N GLU A 18 9.67 -9.26 -4.64
CA GLU A 18 8.38 -9.73 -4.14
C GLU A 18 7.29 -8.68 -4.37
N LEU A 19 7.60 -7.41 -4.08
CA LEU A 19 6.70 -6.29 -4.33
C LEU A 19 6.37 -6.15 -5.82
N CYS A 20 7.37 -6.27 -6.69
CA CYS A 20 7.17 -6.23 -8.13
C CYS A 20 6.29 -7.39 -8.60
N THR A 21 6.55 -8.60 -8.13
CA THR A 21 5.76 -9.79 -8.44
C THR A 21 4.32 -9.64 -7.95
N ALA A 22 4.11 -9.10 -6.75
CA ALA A 22 2.77 -8.87 -6.20
C ALA A 22 1.94 -7.88 -7.04
N VAL A 23 2.57 -6.82 -7.55
CA VAL A 23 1.95 -5.83 -8.45
C VAL A 23 1.70 -6.42 -9.84
N GLU A 24 2.66 -7.18 -10.37
CA GLU A 24 2.56 -7.90 -11.65
C GLU A 24 1.34 -8.81 -11.70
N ILE A 25 1.11 -9.60 -10.66
CA ILE A 25 0.00 -10.56 -10.60
C ILE A 25 -1.37 -9.87 -10.52
N ARG A 26 -1.43 -8.66 -9.94
CA ARG A 26 -2.68 -7.93 -9.66
C ARG A 26 -3.02 -6.87 -10.71
N ARG A 27 -2.09 -6.49 -11.57
CA ARG A 27 -2.38 -5.58 -12.68
C ARG A 27 -3.14 -6.32 -13.79
N VAL A 28 -3.92 -5.57 -14.57
CA VAL A 28 -4.77 -6.13 -15.64
C VAL A 28 -4.26 -5.68 -17.01
N ASP A 29 -4.22 -4.37 -17.28
CA ASP A 29 -3.88 -3.83 -18.62
C ASP A 29 -2.92 -2.62 -18.59
N SER A 30 -2.07 -2.52 -17.56
CA SER A 30 -1.09 -1.43 -17.44
C SER A 30 0.35 -1.94 -17.57
N SER A 31 1.24 -1.09 -18.09
CA SER A 31 2.68 -1.40 -18.05
C SER A 31 3.15 -1.48 -16.60
N MET A 32 4.14 -2.32 -16.32
CA MET A 32 4.69 -2.49 -14.97
C MET A 32 5.09 -1.14 -14.32
N SER A 33 5.70 -0.26 -15.11
CA SER A 33 6.11 1.06 -14.65
C SER A 33 4.92 1.97 -14.28
N SER A 34 3.80 1.86 -15.01
CA SER A 34 2.57 2.60 -14.69
C SER A 34 1.90 2.02 -13.45
N ALA A 35 1.77 0.69 -13.38
CA ALA A 35 1.22 -0.03 -12.23
C ALA A 35 1.95 0.31 -10.93
N LEU A 36 3.29 0.30 -10.93
CA LEU A 36 4.10 0.66 -9.76
C LEU A 36 3.88 2.10 -9.30
N ARG A 37 3.71 3.06 -10.23
CA ARG A 37 3.43 4.46 -9.86
C ARG A 37 2.07 4.61 -9.21
N VAL A 38 1.06 3.96 -9.75
CA VAL A 38 -0.29 3.98 -9.18
C VAL A 38 -0.28 3.30 -7.81
N PHE A 39 0.31 2.11 -7.70
CA PHE A 39 0.46 1.40 -6.43
C PHE A 39 1.18 2.24 -5.37
N LEU A 40 2.29 2.90 -5.73
CA LEU A 40 3.04 3.78 -4.84
C LEU A 40 2.15 4.90 -4.28
N LEU A 41 1.36 5.55 -5.14
CA LEU A 41 0.43 6.59 -4.73
C LEU A 41 -0.67 6.04 -3.83
N THR A 42 -1.26 4.88 -4.17
CA THR A 42 -2.30 4.25 -3.36
C THR A 42 -1.78 3.90 -1.96
N TYR A 43 -0.56 3.36 -1.85
CA TYR A 43 0.06 3.03 -0.57
C TYR A 43 0.24 4.27 0.31
N PHE A 44 0.86 5.34 -0.22
CA PHE A 44 1.12 6.53 0.59
C PHE A 44 -0.15 7.30 0.94
N ARG A 45 -1.17 7.29 0.07
CA ARG A 45 -2.50 7.82 0.41
C ARG A 45 -3.12 7.05 1.56
N HIS A 46 -3.06 5.72 1.53
CA HIS A 46 -3.62 4.89 2.58
C HIS A 46 -2.86 5.07 3.92
N ALA A 47 -1.54 5.20 3.86
CA ALA A 47 -0.72 5.53 5.01
C ALA A 47 -1.07 6.92 5.59
N ALA A 48 -1.30 7.92 4.73
CA ALA A 48 -1.73 9.25 5.16
C ALA A 48 -3.13 9.22 5.78
N GLU A 49 -4.09 8.52 5.17
CA GLU A 49 -5.45 8.35 5.69
C GLU A 49 -5.44 7.76 7.11
N LEU A 50 -4.56 6.79 7.39
CA LEU A 50 -4.37 6.23 8.74
C LEU A 50 -3.78 7.22 9.73
N LEU A 51 -2.84 8.06 9.31
CA LEU A 51 -2.25 9.11 10.14
C LEU A 51 -3.22 10.26 10.43
N GLU A 52 -4.13 10.55 9.48
CA GLU A 52 -5.15 11.59 9.56
C GLU A 52 -6.41 11.15 10.32
N MET A 53 -6.52 9.86 10.67
CA MET A 53 -7.60 9.39 11.56
C MET A 53 -7.52 10.19 12.87
N PRO A 54 -8.60 10.93 13.22
CA PRO A 54 -8.53 11.87 14.33
C PRO A 54 -8.16 11.12 15.60
N GLN A 55 -7.22 11.70 16.36
CA GLN A 55 -6.89 11.35 17.73
C GLN A 55 -8.20 11.14 18.52
N ARG A 56 -8.71 9.91 18.49
CA ARG A 56 -9.86 9.50 19.30
C ARG A 56 -9.28 9.40 20.69
N SER A 57 -9.51 10.46 21.46
CA SER A 57 -8.99 10.73 22.80
C SER A 57 -8.57 9.47 23.53
N GLN A 58 -7.27 9.33 23.78
CA GLN A 58 -6.72 8.27 24.64
C GLN A 58 -7.28 8.44 26.07
N PRO A 59 -7.44 7.35 26.84
CA PRO A 59 -6.26 6.82 27.50
C PRO A 59 -6.26 5.29 27.68
N SER A 60 -5.11 4.66 27.46
CA SER A 60 -4.75 3.41 28.15
C SER A 60 -3.25 3.38 28.34
N LEU A 61 -2.82 3.73 29.56
CA LEU A 61 -1.46 3.53 30.04
C LEU A 61 -1.17 2.02 30.07
N GLY A 62 -0.31 1.53 29.17
CA GLY A 62 0.16 0.15 29.19
C GLY A 62 0.21 -0.59 27.86
N GLN A 63 -0.24 0.01 26.76
CA GLN A 63 -0.14 -0.67 25.45
C GLN A 63 1.30 -0.56 24.93
N ALA A 64 2.05 -1.67 24.99
CA ALA A 64 3.31 -1.85 24.27
C ALA A 64 3.15 -1.33 22.83
N PRO A 65 4.20 -0.73 22.22
CA PRO A 65 4.11 -0.12 20.89
C PRO A 65 3.62 -1.19 19.92
N GLN A 66 2.33 -1.14 19.61
CA GLN A 66 1.72 -1.98 18.60
C GLN A 66 2.48 -1.59 17.34
N ALA A 67 3.19 -2.52 16.70
CA ALA A 67 3.73 -2.31 15.38
C ALA A 67 2.60 -1.70 14.55
N ALA A 68 2.72 -0.44 14.18
CA ALA A 68 1.57 0.35 13.73
C ALA A 68 1.11 -0.01 12.31
N PHE A 69 1.71 -1.03 11.68
CA PHE A 69 1.52 -1.30 10.25
C PHE A 69 1.52 -2.79 9.80
N PRO A 70 1.18 -3.83 10.59
CA PRO A 70 0.98 -5.16 10.01
C PRO A 70 -0.26 -5.14 9.11
N GLY A 71 -0.05 -5.32 7.80
CA GLY A 71 -1.12 -5.51 6.82
C GLY A 71 -1.51 -4.28 5.99
N LEU A 72 -0.79 -3.15 6.10
CA LEU A 72 -1.03 -2.00 5.21
C LEU A 72 -0.70 -2.35 3.75
N LEU A 73 0.39 -3.08 3.52
CA LEU A 73 0.74 -3.57 2.18
C LEU A 73 -0.38 -4.42 1.58
N GLU A 74 -0.85 -5.45 2.31
CA GLU A 74 -1.88 -6.36 1.79
C GLU A 74 -3.21 -5.64 1.54
N ALA A 75 -3.63 -4.77 2.46
CA ALA A 75 -4.85 -3.97 2.28
C ALA A 75 -4.74 -3.01 1.08
N THR A 76 -3.55 -2.43 0.87
CA THR A 76 -3.27 -1.59 -0.30
C THR A 76 -3.28 -2.41 -1.59
N MET A 77 -2.75 -3.64 -1.58
CA MET A 77 -2.73 -4.54 -2.73
C MET A 77 -4.14 -4.96 -3.14
N ASP A 78 -5.02 -5.27 -2.18
CA ASP A 78 -6.43 -5.59 -2.45
C ASP A 78 -7.15 -4.40 -3.09
N ARG A 79 -7.02 -3.21 -2.50
CA ARG A 79 -7.58 -1.97 -3.05
C ARG A 79 -7.06 -1.68 -4.45
N PHE A 80 -5.75 -1.78 -4.65
CA PHE A 80 -5.11 -1.57 -5.95
C PHE A 80 -5.69 -2.51 -7.00
N HIS A 81 -5.84 -3.80 -6.69
CA HIS A 81 -6.43 -4.77 -7.59
C HIS A 81 -7.90 -4.44 -7.92
N ALA A 82 -8.70 -4.05 -6.92
CA ALA A 82 -10.08 -3.64 -7.14
C ALA A 82 -10.20 -2.41 -8.05
N GLU A 83 -9.34 -1.40 -7.87
CA GLU A 83 -9.30 -0.20 -8.71
C GLU A 83 -8.87 -0.53 -10.15
N GLN A 84 -7.87 -1.41 -10.33
CA GLN A 84 -7.42 -1.86 -11.64
C GLN A 84 -8.52 -2.61 -12.40
N LYS A 85 -9.31 -3.46 -11.73
CA LYS A 85 -10.48 -4.13 -12.33
C LYS A 85 -11.59 -3.16 -12.71
N SER A 86 -11.87 -2.17 -11.85
CA SER A 86 -12.90 -1.15 -12.12
C SER A 86 -12.53 -0.26 -13.31
N ALA A 87 -11.24 0.04 -13.49
CA ALA A 87 -10.74 0.78 -14.64
C ALA A 87 -10.80 -0.05 -15.94
N ALA A 88 -10.47 -1.34 -15.89
CA ALA A 88 -10.51 -2.24 -17.05
C ALA A 88 -11.94 -2.49 -17.58
N GLY A 89 -12.94 -2.62 -16.71
CA GLY A 89 -14.34 -2.87 -17.12
C GLY A 89 -15.07 -1.67 -17.74
N LYS A 90 -14.42 -0.51 -17.87
CA LYS A 90 -14.98 0.72 -18.47
C LYS A 90 -14.54 0.97 -19.92
N THR A 91 -13.71 0.09 -20.48
CA THR A 91 -13.21 0.18 -21.86
C THR A 91 -13.83 -0.90 -22.72
#